data_AF-A0A8T5PU37-F1
#
_entry.id   AF-A0A8T5PU37-F1
#
_cell.length_a   1.000
_cell.length_b   1.000
_cell.length_c   1.000
_cell.angle_alpha   90.00
_cell.angle_beta   90.00
_cell.angle_gamma   90.00
#
_symmetry.space_group_name_H-M   'P 1'
#
loop_
_entity.id
_entity.type
_entity.pdbx_description
1 polymer ?
#
loop_
_entity_poly.entity_id
_entity_poly.type
_entity_poly.pdbx_seq_one_letter_code
_entity_poly.pdbx_strand_id
1 'polypeptide(L)'
;MRITPLLILLLILPAVFAAEWKEVSMKHSWDRRSAGFCKDTTQCLIKNGYNESLDNQPDRYWSGILYAEKPKCINTGQYISDNYCENGEWSSRTKLVAEQLIAVAGDNNYMLYCDNYQKTLNNYAYNTEYGPVISFIGKYCSQPGAKRTENCLNNICVLKYGNRIAFGMATNTDISGDKSPLLALNISKDECDNAKTGGYKPCGRYGVWYNHDTEILIYAPGITTMPEPEGVIIDYYNLLKDYVFTYVHNPDIAQYNYQFYDITPQFDYVYMARKNDKTIYSFKQENISHNLISTDYAGWYYENIELPEKACDRYIKSYDSEASCEIQPTETEFYIAANKKPPANPRYTRQSIIDTWPDLTGKLRIIP
;
A
#
# COMPACT_ATOMS: atom_id res chain seq x y z
N MET A 1 -19.13 -31.75 77.89
CA MET A 1 -19.08 -30.65 76.90
C MET A 1 -17.63 -30.50 76.44
N ARG A 2 -17.26 -31.16 75.33
CA ARG A 2 -15.92 -31.12 74.73
C ARG A 2 -16.00 -30.21 73.52
N ILE A 3 -15.22 -29.13 73.51
CA ILE A 3 -15.07 -28.22 72.37
C ILE A 3 -13.69 -28.51 71.79
N THR A 4 -13.65 -29.10 70.61
CA THR A 4 -12.44 -29.36 69.83
C THR A 4 -12.13 -28.09 69.01
N PRO A 5 -10.91 -27.53 69.03
CA PRO A 5 -10.57 -26.43 68.16
C PRO A 5 -10.23 -26.97 66.77
N LEU A 6 -11.05 -26.60 65.78
CA LEU A 6 -10.80 -26.84 64.37
C LEU A 6 -9.74 -25.84 63.90
N LEU A 7 -8.48 -26.29 63.83
CA LEU A 7 -7.37 -25.53 63.27
C LEU A 7 -7.49 -25.55 61.74
N ILE A 8 -8.12 -24.52 61.16
CA ILE A 8 -8.14 -24.31 59.71
C ILE A 8 -6.79 -23.71 59.31
N LEU A 9 -5.89 -24.57 58.84
CA LEU A 9 -4.63 -24.17 58.22
C LEU A 9 -4.92 -23.72 56.78
N LEU A 10 -5.09 -22.41 56.57
CA LEU A 10 -5.19 -21.81 55.25
C LEU A 10 -3.79 -21.83 54.60
N LEU A 11 -3.49 -22.91 53.87
CA LEU A 11 -2.33 -22.99 52.98
C LEU A 11 -2.56 -22.06 51.78
N ILE A 12 -2.10 -20.82 51.89
CA ILE A 12 -1.93 -19.90 50.77
C ILE A 12 -0.72 -20.41 49.97
N LEU A 13 -0.94 -21.37 49.07
CA LEU A 13 0.03 -21.68 48.03
C LEU A 13 0.08 -20.46 47.09
N PRO A 14 1.22 -19.75 46.96
CA PRO A 14 1.34 -18.75 45.92
C PRO A 14 1.15 -19.48 44.59
N ALA A 15 0.09 -19.13 43.85
CA ALA A 15 -0.08 -19.57 42.49
C ALA A 15 1.12 -19.06 41.70
N VAL A 16 2.11 -19.92 41.50
CA VAL A 16 3.21 -19.67 40.58
C VAL A 16 2.59 -19.76 39.20
N PHE A 17 2.10 -18.63 38.69
CA PHE A 17 1.72 -18.52 37.29
C PHE A 17 3.01 -18.72 36.49
N ALA A 18 3.14 -19.89 35.86
CA ALA A 18 4.23 -20.14 34.94
C ALA A 18 4.15 -19.09 33.82
N ALA A 19 5.21 -18.29 33.67
CA ALA A 19 5.31 -17.35 32.56
C ALA A 19 5.37 -18.15 31.25
N GLU A 20 4.47 -17.86 30.32
CA GLU A 20 4.50 -18.43 28.98
C GLU A 20 5.46 -17.59 28.12
N TRP A 21 6.60 -18.19 27.75
CA TRP A 21 7.51 -17.58 26.78
C TRP A 21 6.97 -17.85 25.38
N LYS A 22 6.79 -16.79 24.60
CA LYS A 22 6.43 -16.89 23.18
C LYS A 22 7.59 -16.42 22.33
N GLU A 23 7.96 -17.23 21.35
CA GLU A 23 8.86 -16.80 20.31
C GLU A 23 8.14 -15.82 19.40
N VAL A 24 8.71 -14.65 19.19
CA VAL A 24 8.20 -13.61 18.30
C VAL A 24 9.29 -13.20 17.33
N SER A 25 8.93 -13.06 16.06
CA SER A 25 9.87 -12.59 15.04
C SER A 25 10.12 -11.09 15.19
N MET A 26 11.34 -10.67 14.85
CA MET A 26 11.67 -9.25 14.76
C MET A 26 10.83 -8.61 13.65
N LYS A 27 10.23 -7.47 13.95
CA LYS A 27 9.39 -6.68 13.05
C LYS A 27 10.07 -5.36 12.71
N HIS A 28 9.69 -4.79 11.57
CA HIS A 28 10.15 -3.47 11.14
C HIS A 28 8.98 -2.51 10.99
N SER A 29 9.24 -1.22 11.18
CA SER A 29 8.31 -0.17 10.74
C SER A 29 8.14 -0.18 9.22
N TRP A 30 7.07 0.42 8.72
CA TRP A 30 6.73 0.48 7.30
C TRP A 30 7.82 1.17 6.45
N ASP A 31 8.61 2.06 7.06
CA ASP A 31 9.79 2.72 6.46
C ASP A 31 11.12 2.06 6.86
N ARG A 32 11.05 0.98 7.65
CA ARG A 32 12.15 0.21 8.26
C ARG A 32 13.16 1.02 9.09
N ARG A 33 12.81 2.25 9.51
CA ARG A 33 13.65 3.06 10.40
C ARG A 33 13.62 2.60 11.86
N SER A 34 12.67 1.75 12.21
CA SER A 34 12.57 1.10 13.51
C SER A 34 12.55 -0.42 13.33
N ALA A 35 13.21 -1.13 14.26
CA ALA A 35 13.11 -2.57 14.43
C ALA A 35 12.76 -2.88 15.88
N GLY A 36 12.03 -3.96 16.12
CA GLY A 36 11.53 -4.32 17.44
C GLY A 36 10.66 -5.56 17.42
N PHE A 37 9.84 -5.72 18.46
CA PHE A 37 8.95 -6.86 18.62
C PHE A 37 7.54 -6.39 18.92
N CYS A 38 6.55 -7.10 18.38
CA CYS A 38 5.15 -6.98 18.77
C CYS A 38 4.74 -8.21 19.60
N LYS A 39 3.66 -8.08 20.35
CA LYS A 39 3.17 -9.15 21.23
C LYS A 39 2.69 -10.36 20.42
N ASP A 40 2.03 -10.11 19.30
CA ASP A 40 1.52 -11.14 18.38
C ASP A 40 2.26 -11.12 17.05
N THR A 41 2.43 -12.30 16.42
CA THR A 41 3.20 -12.45 15.18
C THR A 41 2.52 -11.81 13.96
N THR A 42 1.20 -11.61 14.02
CA THR A 42 0.38 -10.98 12.98
C THR A 42 0.26 -9.47 13.16
N GLN A 43 0.87 -8.89 14.20
CA GLN A 43 0.92 -7.46 14.39
C GLN A 43 2.07 -6.83 13.59
N CYS A 44 1.86 -5.56 13.21
CA CYS A 44 2.86 -4.76 12.54
C CYS A 44 3.43 -3.70 13.48
N LEU A 45 4.75 -3.56 13.47
CA LEU A 45 5.47 -2.61 14.32
C LEU A 45 5.35 -1.21 13.74
N ILE A 46 4.89 -0.26 14.55
CA ILE A 46 4.89 1.17 14.20
C ILE A 46 6.25 1.77 14.54
N LYS A 47 6.64 1.67 15.82
CA LYS A 47 7.94 2.13 16.32
C LYS A 47 8.23 1.49 17.66
N ASN A 48 9.45 1.00 17.86
CA ASN A 48 9.80 0.21 19.05
C ASN A 48 9.78 1.02 20.36
N GLY A 49 10.02 2.34 20.29
CA GLY A 49 9.98 3.23 21.45
C GLY A 49 8.60 3.76 21.82
N TYR A 50 7.52 3.27 21.18
CA TYR A 50 6.15 3.66 21.50
C TYR A 50 5.54 2.75 22.59
N ASN A 51 4.32 3.07 23.01
CA ASN A 51 3.71 2.48 24.19
C ASN A 51 2.91 1.22 23.85
N GLU A 52 3.37 0.07 24.35
CA GLU A 52 2.75 -1.24 24.17
C GLU A 52 1.37 -1.35 24.85
N SER A 53 1.11 -0.57 25.91
CA SER A 53 -0.23 -0.54 26.54
C SER A 53 -1.31 0.11 25.67
N LEU A 54 -0.90 0.77 24.59
CA LEU A 54 -1.79 1.39 23.61
C LEU A 54 -1.89 0.59 22.31
N ASP A 55 -1.29 -0.60 22.25
CA ASP A 55 -1.32 -1.43 21.05
C ASP A 55 -2.75 -1.66 20.56
N ASN A 56 -2.87 -1.74 19.23
CA ASN A 56 -4.12 -1.94 18.51
C ASN A 56 -5.12 -0.77 18.62
N GLN A 57 -4.65 0.43 19.00
CA GLN A 57 -5.42 1.67 18.99
C GLN A 57 -4.85 2.65 17.94
N PRO A 58 -5.06 2.41 16.63
CA PRO A 58 -4.44 3.22 15.56
C PRO A 58 -4.72 4.73 15.68
N ASP A 59 -5.89 5.14 16.13
CA ASP A 59 -6.25 6.56 16.33
C ASP A 59 -5.31 7.31 17.28
N ARG A 60 -4.73 6.59 18.25
CA ARG A 60 -3.78 7.15 19.21
C ARG A 60 -2.50 7.64 18.53
N TYR A 61 -2.16 7.11 17.36
CA TYR A 61 -1.01 7.56 16.58
C TYR A 61 -1.07 9.05 16.25
N TRP A 62 -2.28 9.55 15.95
CA TRP A 62 -2.53 10.95 15.63
C TRP A 62 -2.74 11.79 16.89
N SER A 63 -3.58 11.32 17.82
CA SER A 63 -3.92 12.10 19.01
C SER A 63 -2.75 12.27 19.99
N GLY A 64 -1.84 11.29 20.07
CA GLY A 64 -0.72 11.30 21.01
C GLY A 64 0.31 12.37 20.69
N ILE A 65 0.56 13.29 21.61
CA ILE A 65 1.57 14.35 21.49
C ILE A 65 2.95 13.76 21.76
N LEU A 66 3.05 12.93 22.80
CA LEU A 66 4.29 12.30 23.22
C LEU A 66 4.43 10.88 22.65
N TYR A 67 5.66 10.36 22.59
CA TYR A 67 5.91 8.98 22.18
C TYR A 67 5.21 7.95 23.09
N ALA A 68 5.07 8.25 24.38
CA ALA A 68 4.35 7.42 25.34
C ALA A 68 2.82 7.36 25.11
N GLU A 69 2.28 8.19 24.21
CA GLU A 69 0.85 8.29 23.92
C GLU A 69 0.50 7.67 22.55
N LYS A 70 1.45 6.98 21.92
CA LYS A 70 1.27 6.34 20.62
C LYS A 70 1.37 4.81 20.74
N PRO A 71 0.63 4.05 19.91
CA PRO A 71 0.67 2.60 19.91
C PRO A 71 2.01 2.09 19.36
N LYS A 72 2.58 1.04 19.96
CA LYS A 72 3.82 0.42 19.47
C LYS A 72 3.54 -0.49 18.27
N CYS A 73 2.45 -1.23 18.32
CA CYS A 73 2.01 -2.16 17.29
C CYS A 73 0.50 -2.01 17.00
N ILE A 74 0.10 -2.44 15.80
CA ILE A 74 -1.31 -2.58 15.41
C ILE A 74 -1.57 -3.98 14.87
N ASN A 75 -2.83 -4.43 14.96
CA ASN A 75 -3.27 -5.74 14.51
C ASN A 75 -3.38 -5.80 12.99
N THR A 76 -3.34 -7.02 12.46
CA THR A 76 -3.76 -7.29 11.07
C THR A 76 -5.16 -6.71 10.82
N GLY A 77 -5.38 -6.13 9.65
CA GLY A 77 -6.62 -5.42 9.30
C GLY A 77 -6.67 -3.96 9.74
N GLN A 78 -5.78 -3.52 10.63
CA GLN A 78 -5.70 -2.11 11.04
C GLN A 78 -4.68 -1.34 10.19
N TYR A 79 -4.80 -0.01 10.17
CA TYR A 79 -3.94 0.85 9.36
C TYR A 79 -3.63 2.18 10.05
N ILE A 80 -2.58 2.84 9.56
CA ILE A 80 -2.26 4.25 9.85
C ILE A 80 -1.95 4.96 8.54
N SER A 81 -2.81 5.90 8.17
CA SER A 81 -2.81 6.49 6.83
C SER A 81 -2.87 5.39 5.77
N ASP A 82 -1.97 5.34 4.80
CA ASP A 82 -1.95 4.27 3.81
C ASP A 82 -1.35 2.97 4.32
N ASN A 83 -0.53 2.99 5.37
CA ASN A 83 0.16 1.79 5.87
C ASN A 83 -0.84 0.82 6.50
N TYR A 84 -1.09 -0.31 5.82
CA TYR A 84 -2.02 -1.35 6.24
C TYR A 84 -1.25 -2.55 6.78
N CYS A 85 -1.69 -3.10 7.92
CA CYS A 85 -1.08 -4.29 8.49
C CYS A 85 -1.75 -5.55 7.94
N GLU A 86 -0.99 -6.37 7.22
CA GLU A 86 -1.45 -7.59 6.58
C GLU A 86 -0.63 -8.78 7.12
N ASN A 87 -1.23 -9.56 8.02
CA ASN A 87 -0.61 -10.75 8.61
C ASN A 87 0.79 -10.52 9.22
N GLY A 88 1.01 -9.33 9.77
CA GLY A 88 2.26 -8.95 10.42
C GLY A 88 3.31 -8.41 9.45
N GLU A 89 2.95 -8.18 8.19
CA GLU A 89 3.72 -7.43 7.20
C GLU A 89 3.03 -6.11 6.84
N TRP A 90 3.83 -5.10 6.52
CA TRP A 90 3.31 -3.81 6.07
C TRP A 90 2.96 -3.88 4.58
N SER A 91 1.75 -3.44 4.25
CA SER A 91 1.29 -3.17 2.89
C SER A 91 0.65 -1.78 2.84
N SER A 92 -0.13 -1.47 1.80
CA SER A 92 -0.94 -0.25 1.73
C SER A 92 -2.43 -0.52 1.54
N ARG A 93 -3.27 0.45 1.88
CA ARG A 93 -4.68 0.45 1.46
C ARG A 93 -4.81 0.73 -0.04
N THR A 94 -3.83 1.41 -0.64
CA THR A 94 -3.71 1.54 -2.10
C THR A 94 -3.60 0.17 -2.79
N LYS A 95 -2.86 -0.80 -2.23
CA LYS A 95 -2.84 -2.20 -2.71
C LYS A 95 -4.26 -2.78 -2.74
N LEU A 96 -4.98 -2.66 -1.62
CA LEU A 96 -6.34 -3.20 -1.50
C LEU A 96 -7.30 -2.56 -2.52
N VAL A 97 -7.18 -1.25 -2.76
CA VAL A 97 -7.92 -0.55 -3.82
C VAL A 97 -7.57 -1.13 -5.20
N ALA A 98 -6.28 -1.30 -5.48
CA ALA A 98 -5.78 -1.79 -6.76
C ALA A 98 -6.27 -3.21 -7.06
N GLU A 99 -6.16 -4.12 -6.08
CA GLU A 99 -6.67 -5.50 -6.19
C GLU A 99 -8.18 -5.54 -6.39
N GLN A 100 -8.92 -4.70 -5.67
CA GLN A 100 -10.37 -4.62 -5.82
C GLN A 100 -10.78 -4.15 -7.23
N LEU A 101 -10.05 -3.18 -7.80
CA LEU A 101 -10.30 -2.70 -9.16
C LEU A 101 -9.93 -3.75 -10.21
N ILE A 102 -8.85 -4.53 -10.01
CA ILE A 102 -8.53 -5.66 -10.90
C ILE A 102 -9.66 -6.70 -10.88
N ALA A 103 -10.20 -7.01 -9.70
CA ALA A 103 -11.36 -7.90 -9.58
C ALA A 103 -12.60 -7.35 -10.32
N VAL A 104 -12.83 -6.04 -10.29
CA VAL A 104 -13.90 -5.37 -11.06
C VAL A 104 -13.69 -5.54 -12.57
N ALA A 105 -12.45 -5.56 -13.06
CA ALA A 105 -12.17 -5.83 -14.46
C ALA A 105 -12.49 -7.27 -14.86
N GLY A 106 -12.38 -8.24 -13.94
CA GLY A 106 -12.57 -9.66 -14.22
C GLY A 106 -11.65 -10.12 -15.36
N ASP A 107 -12.21 -10.81 -16.37
CA ASP A 107 -11.48 -11.29 -17.56
C ASP A 107 -11.31 -10.24 -18.67
N ASN A 108 -11.78 -8.99 -18.48
CA ASN A 108 -11.69 -7.98 -19.52
C ASN A 108 -10.23 -7.54 -19.78
N ASN A 109 -10.01 -6.94 -20.95
CA ASN A 109 -8.82 -6.13 -21.18
C ASN A 109 -8.89 -4.86 -20.32
N TYR A 110 -7.80 -4.54 -19.62
CA TYR A 110 -7.79 -3.41 -18.70
C TYR A 110 -6.44 -2.69 -18.61
N MET A 111 -6.49 -1.51 -18.01
CA MET A 111 -5.35 -0.72 -17.56
C MET A 111 -5.69 -0.13 -16.19
N LEU A 112 -4.82 -0.33 -15.22
CA LEU A 112 -4.86 0.20 -13.88
C LEU A 112 -3.65 1.10 -13.66
N TYR A 113 -3.86 2.26 -13.07
CA TYR A 113 -2.79 3.16 -12.64
C TYR A 113 -3.11 3.75 -11.27
N CYS A 114 -2.19 3.54 -10.32
CA CYS A 114 -2.25 4.03 -8.95
C CYS A 114 -1.06 4.94 -8.67
N ASP A 115 -1.34 6.18 -8.26
CA ASP A 115 -0.39 7.20 -7.83
C ASP A 115 -1.18 8.29 -7.08
N ASN A 116 -0.51 9.36 -6.67
CA ASN A 116 -1.17 10.54 -6.12
C ASN A 116 -2.15 11.16 -7.16
N TYR A 117 -3.19 11.83 -6.65
CA TYR A 117 -4.26 12.38 -7.49
C TYR A 117 -3.76 13.33 -8.61
N GLN A 118 -2.65 14.04 -8.41
CA GLN A 118 -2.12 15.00 -9.38
C GLN A 118 -1.57 14.31 -10.63
N LYS A 119 -1.12 13.05 -10.50
CA LYS A 119 -0.60 12.23 -11.59
C LYS A 119 -1.65 11.29 -12.17
N THR A 120 -2.65 10.91 -11.37
CA THR A 120 -3.69 9.95 -11.79
C THR A 120 -4.90 10.62 -12.43
N LEU A 121 -5.38 11.75 -11.90
CA LEU A 121 -6.61 12.38 -12.37
C LEU A 121 -6.35 13.35 -13.53
N ASN A 122 -7.14 13.22 -14.61
CA ASN A 122 -7.05 14.12 -15.76
C ASN A 122 -7.52 15.56 -15.44
N ASN A 123 -8.49 15.70 -14.54
CA ASN A 123 -9.02 17.00 -14.12
C ASN A 123 -9.57 16.92 -12.70
N TYR A 124 -9.13 17.84 -11.85
CA TYR A 124 -9.62 18.04 -10.49
C TYR A 124 -9.80 19.54 -10.16
N ALA A 125 -9.72 20.40 -11.18
CA ALA A 125 -9.87 21.85 -11.07
C ALA A 125 -11.30 22.30 -11.41
N TYR A 126 -12.29 21.59 -10.88
CA TYR A 126 -13.71 21.93 -11.03
C TYR A 126 -14.39 22.11 -9.68
N ASN A 127 -15.58 22.70 -9.71
CA ASN A 127 -16.43 22.91 -8.54
C ASN A 127 -17.60 21.93 -8.56
N THR A 128 -17.96 21.42 -7.39
CA THR A 128 -19.24 20.79 -7.12
C THR A 128 -20.16 21.79 -6.41
N GLU A 129 -21.39 21.40 -6.11
CA GLU A 129 -22.29 22.21 -5.28
C GLU A 129 -21.73 22.44 -3.86
N TYR A 130 -20.79 21.58 -3.42
CA TYR A 130 -20.15 21.64 -2.11
C TYR A 130 -18.85 22.47 -2.09
N GLY A 131 -18.34 22.87 -3.26
CA GLY A 131 -17.12 23.68 -3.38
C GLY A 131 -16.07 23.09 -4.34
N PRO A 132 -14.83 23.60 -4.31
CA PRO A 132 -13.77 23.16 -5.21
C PRO A 132 -13.29 21.76 -4.82
N VAL A 133 -13.18 20.85 -5.81
CA VAL A 133 -12.81 19.43 -5.60
C VAL A 133 -11.50 19.25 -4.86
N ILE A 134 -10.51 20.10 -5.16
CA ILE A 134 -9.20 20.10 -4.49
C ILE A 134 -9.29 20.25 -2.97
N SER A 135 -10.39 20.83 -2.45
CA SER A 135 -10.59 20.98 -1.01
C SER A 135 -10.99 19.69 -0.30
N PHE A 136 -11.42 18.66 -1.04
CA PHE A 136 -11.81 17.34 -0.55
C PHE A 136 -10.72 16.28 -0.82
N ILE A 137 -10.00 16.41 -1.95
CA ILE A 137 -8.95 15.45 -2.33
C ILE A 137 -7.53 15.91 -2.01
N GLY A 138 -7.38 17.12 -1.49
CA GLY A 138 -6.10 17.75 -1.22
C GLY A 138 -5.35 17.17 -0.02
N LYS A 139 -4.18 17.76 0.23
CA LYS A 139 -3.22 17.29 1.24
C LYS A 139 -3.59 17.60 2.70
N TYR A 140 -4.59 18.43 3.00
CA TYR A 140 -4.77 18.92 4.37
C TYR A 140 -6.17 18.67 4.92
N CYS A 141 -6.22 17.87 5.99
CA CYS A 141 -7.41 17.62 6.81
C CYS A 141 -7.02 17.45 8.26
N SER A 142 -8.03 17.63 9.11
CA SER A 142 -7.94 17.42 10.54
C SER A 142 -8.12 15.93 10.84
N GLN A 143 -7.16 15.35 11.54
CA GLN A 143 -7.31 14.06 12.22
C GLN A 143 -7.86 14.25 13.63
N PRO A 144 -8.34 13.18 14.30
CA PRO A 144 -8.63 13.19 15.72
C PRO A 144 -7.49 13.85 16.53
N GLY A 145 -7.85 14.78 17.42
CA GLY A 145 -6.88 15.57 18.20
C GLY A 145 -6.36 16.83 17.48
N ALA A 146 -7.05 17.31 16.44
CA ALA A 146 -6.78 18.57 15.74
C ALA A 146 -5.39 18.68 15.07
N LYS A 147 -4.72 17.54 14.84
CA LYS A 147 -3.48 17.54 14.05
C LYS A 147 -3.81 17.53 12.57
N ARG A 148 -3.09 18.34 11.81
CA ARG A 148 -3.12 18.30 10.35
C ARG A 148 -2.27 17.13 9.88
N THR A 149 -2.85 16.20 9.15
CA THR A 149 -2.08 15.24 8.36
C THR A 149 -1.93 15.71 6.94
N GLU A 150 -0.92 15.16 6.27
CA GLU A 150 -0.52 15.59 4.93
C GLU A 150 -1.31 14.90 3.81
N ASN A 151 -2.31 14.06 4.10
CA ASN A 151 -3.11 13.39 3.08
C ASN A 151 -4.53 13.07 3.60
N CYS A 152 -5.58 13.62 2.98
CA CYS A 152 -6.97 13.25 3.32
C CYS A 152 -7.44 12.00 2.64
N LEU A 153 -6.85 11.75 1.50
CA LEU A 153 -6.99 10.54 0.74
C LEU A 153 -5.59 10.01 0.52
N ASN A 154 -5.47 8.70 0.48
CA ASN A 154 -4.24 8.07 0.01
C ASN A 154 -4.15 8.20 -1.52
N ASN A 155 -3.32 7.37 -2.15
CA ASN A 155 -3.24 7.35 -3.60
C ASN A 155 -4.58 6.96 -4.22
N ILE A 156 -4.78 7.43 -5.46
CA ILE A 156 -5.97 7.14 -6.25
C ILE A 156 -5.56 6.15 -7.32
N CYS A 157 -6.35 5.10 -7.46
CA CYS A 157 -6.25 4.15 -8.54
C CYS A 157 -7.36 4.39 -9.56
N VAL A 158 -7.02 4.46 -10.84
CA VAL A 158 -7.98 4.53 -11.95
C VAL A 158 -7.84 3.29 -12.81
N LEU A 159 -8.98 2.66 -13.08
CA LEU A 159 -9.13 1.48 -13.91
C LEU A 159 -9.93 1.83 -15.17
N LYS A 160 -9.36 1.55 -16.33
CA LYS A 160 -10.09 1.48 -17.61
C LYS A 160 -10.23 0.02 -18.00
N TYR A 161 -11.44 -0.46 -18.22
CA TYR A 161 -11.73 -1.84 -18.62
C TYR A 161 -12.90 -1.87 -19.60
N GLY A 162 -12.71 -2.53 -20.74
CA GLY A 162 -13.63 -2.38 -21.87
C GLY A 162 -13.88 -0.90 -22.22
N ASN A 163 -15.16 -0.50 -22.26
CA ASN A 163 -15.59 0.89 -22.45
C ASN A 163 -15.98 1.61 -21.14
N ARG A 164 -15.57 1.07 -19.99
CA ARG A 164 -15.93 1.57 -18.66
C ARG A 164 -14.71 2.11 -17.93
N ILE A 165 -14.98 2.96 -16.96
CA ILE A 165 -13.99 3.51 -16.03
C ILE A 165 -14.50 3.24 -14.62
N ALA A 166 -13.61 2.75 -13.78
CA ALA A 166 -13.78 2.70 -12.34
C ALA A 166 -12.59 3.40 -11.69
N PHE A 167 -12.74 3.84 -10.46
CA PHE A 167 -11.63 4.33 -9.67
C PHE A 167 -11.88 4.03 -8.20
N GLY A 168 -10.82 4.13 -7.41
CA GLY A 168 -10.90 3.92 -5.98
C GLY A 168 -9.83 4.66 -5.22
N MET A 169 -10.06 4.81 -3.93
CA MET A 169 -9.17 5.48 -3.00
C MET A 169 -9.50 5.06 -1.57
N ALA A 170 -8.51 5.13 -0.68
CA ALA A 170 -8.74 5.04 0.75
C ALA A 170 -8.83 6.44 1.35
N THR A 171 -9.76 6.65 2.29
CA THR A 171 -9.91 7.91 3.02
C THR A 171 -9.20 7.87 4.37
N ASN A 172 -8.65 9.01 4.78
CA ASN A 172 -8.11 9.25 6.12
C ASN A 172 -9.06 10.13 6.94
N THR A 173 -10.25 10.43 6.42
CA THR A 173 -11.29 11.17 7.12
C THR A 173 -12.58 10.39 7.08
N ASP A 174 -13.43 10.64 8.07
CA ASP A 174 -14.80 10.10 8.11
C ASP A 174 -15.50 10.33 6.76
N ILE A 175 -16.06 9.27 6.20
CA ILE A 175 -16.78 9.29 4.93
C ILE A 175 -18.03 10.17 4.98
N SER A 176 -18.59 10.42 6.17
CA SER A 176 -19.70 11.35 6.41
C SER A 176 -19.23 12.73 6.88
N GLY A 177 -17.92 12.99 6.91
CA GLY A 177 -17.33 14.25 7.33
C GLY A 177 -17.37 15.35 6.25
N ASP A 178 -17.09 16.59 6.65
CA ASP A 178 -17.08 17.76 5.74
C ASP A 178 -15.95 17.73 4.70
N LYS A 179 -15.02 16.77 4.84
CA LYS A 179 -13.94 16.47 3.89
C LYS A 179 -14.15 15.17 3.13
N SER A 180 -15.38 14.65 3.14
CA SER A 180 -15.71 13.42 2.44
C SER A 180 -15.37 13.50 0.95
N PRO A 181 -14.71 12.47 0.39
CA PRO A 181 -14.51 12.36 -1.05
C PRO A 181 -15.82 12.22 -1.84
N LEU A 182 -16.95 11.89 -1.20
CA LEU A 182 -18.27 11.87 -1.85
C LEU A 182 -18.65 13.27 -2.39
N LEU A 183 -18.30 14.32 -1.64
CA LEU A 183 -18.58 15.70 -2.02
C LEU A 183 -17.80 16.11 -3.28
N ALA A 184 -16.63 15.52 -3.53
CA ALA A 184 -15.88 15.69 -4.77
C ALA A 184 -16.57 15.05 -5.98
N LEU A 185 -17.38 14.02 -5.75
CA LEU A 185 -18.19 13.36 -6.79
C LEU A 185 -19.56 14.01 -6.96
N ASN A 186 -19.82 15.12 -6.26
CA ASN A 186 -21.13 15.76 -6.18
C ASN A 186 -22.21 14.81 -5.64
N ILE A 187 -21.83 14.00 -4.64
CA ILE A 187 -22.68 13.05 -3.92
C ILE A 187 -22.76 13.50 -2.46
N SER A 188 -23.94 13.42 -1.84
CA SER A 188 -24.10 13.77 -0.42
C SER A 188 -23.21 12.89 0.46
N LYS A 189 -22.61 13.48 1.50
CA LYS A 189 -21.76 12.76 2.46
C LYS A 189 -22.52 11.69 3.27
N ASP A 190 -23.86 11.80 3.34
CA ASP A 190 -24.71 10.87 4.09
C ASP A 190 -25.06 9.60 3.29
N GLU A 191 -24.70 9.53 1.99
CA GLU A 191 -25.08 8.41 1.10
C GLU A 191 -24.45 7.05 1.51
N CYS A 192 -23.37 7.09 2.28
CA CYS A 192 -22.72 5.90 2.83
C CYS A 192 -23.19 5.54 4.26
N ASP A 193 -24.21 6.19 4.82
CA ASP A 193 -24.63 5.91 6.20
C ASP A 193 -25.11 4.47 6.45
N ASN A 194 -25.54 3.78 5.39
CA ASN A 194 -25.95 2.37 5.44
C ASN A 194 -24.77 1.39 5.30
N ALA A 195 -23.58 1.88 4.96
CA ALA A 195 -22.36 1.10 4.72
C ALA A 195 -21.42 1.09 5.94
N LYS A 196 -21.98 0.92 7.15
CA LYS A 196 -21.24 1.04 8.43
C LYS A 196 -20.63 -0.26 8.96
N THR A 197 -20.87 -1.40 8.33
CA THR A 197 -20.32 -2.69 8.80
C THR A 197 -20.04 -3.62 7.64
N GLY A 198 -18.89 -4.31 7.73
CA GLY A 198 -18.52 -5.50 6.98
C GLY A 198 -18.36 -5.30 5.47
N GLY A 199 -17.13 -5.43 4.96
CA GLY A 199 -16.83 -5.52 3.53
C GLY A 199 -17.41 -4.37 2.68
N TYR A 200 -17.40 -4.53 1.36
CA TYR A 200 -17.94 -3.51 0.46
C TYR A 200 -19.47 -3.51 0.44
N LYS A 201 -20.07 -2.36 0.74
CA LYS A 201 -21.50 -2.10 0.64
C LYS A 201 -21.78 -0.95 -0.33
N PRO A 202 -22.89 -0.99 -1.07
CA PRO A 202 -23.25 0.11 -1.96
C PRO A 202 -23.62 1.36 -1.14
N CYS A 203 -23.10 2.51 -1.57
CA CYS A 203 -23.50 3.84 -1.09
C CYS A 203 -24.41 4.50 -2.13
N GLY A 204 -25.68 4.67 -1.79
CA GLY A 204 -26.66 5.28 -2.68
C GLY A 204 -26.84 4.54 -4.01
N ARG A 205 -27.10 5.30 -5.09
CA ARG A 205 -27.48 4.78 -6.41
C ARG A 205 -26.43 5.00 -7.50
N TYR A 206 -25.28 5.55 -7.14
CA TYR A 206 -24.29 6.07 -8.11
C TYR A 206 -23.20 5.06 -8.46
N GLY A 207 -23.38 3.77 -8.13
CA GLY A 207 -22.33 2.76 -8.31
C GLY A 207 -21.11 3.01 -7.42
N VAL A 208 -21.32 3.67 -6.29
CA VAL A 208 -20.30 3.87 -5.26
C VAL A 208 -20.41 2.74 -4.25
N TRP A 209 -19.26 2.22 -3.84
CA TRP A 209 -19.12 1.16 -2.87
C TRP A 209 -18.14 1.59 -1.79
N TYR A 210 -18.42 1.26 -0.55
CA TYR A 210 -17.58 1.63 0.58
C TYR A 210 -17.36 0.43 1.49
N ASN A 211 -16.11 0.25 1.90
CA ASN A 211 -15.72 -0.70 2.93
C ASN A 211 -15.37 0.07 4.20
N HIS A 212 -16.18 -0.09 5.24
CA HIS A 212 -15.99 0.61 6.51
C HIS A 212 -14.72 0.19 7.24
N ASP A 213 -14.37 -1.09 7.18
CA ASP A 213 -13.27 -1.66 7.96
C ASP A 213 -11.91 -1.14 7.48
N THR A 214 -11.79 -0.82 6.19
CA THR A 214 -10.58 -0.29 5.56
C THR A 214 -10.69 1.17 5.13
N GLU A 215 -11.87 1.78 5.29
CA GLU A 215 -12.20 3.11 4.79
C GLU A 215 -11.88 3.29 3.28
N ILE A 216 -12.21 2.28 2.48
CA ILE A 216 -11.98 2.30 1.03
C ILE A 216 -13.27 2.63 0.28
N LEU A 217 -13.18 3.60 -0.63
CA LEU A 217 -14.23 3.99 -1.56
C LEU A 217 -13.88 3.49 -2.96
N ILE A 218 -14.82 2.80 -3.62
CA ILE A 218 -14.74 2.38 -5.02
C ILE A 218 -15.92 2.97 -5.79
N TYR A 219 -15.65 3.70 -6.86
CA TYR A 219 -16.66 4.06 -7.87
C TYR A 219 -16.55 3.08 -9.03
N ALA A 220 -17.59 2.25 -9.21
CA ALA A 220 -17.69 1.23 -10.24
C ALA A 220 -19.13 1.14 -10.79
N PRO A 221 -19.52 2.05 -11.69
CA PRO A 221 -20.88 2.09 -12.21
C PRO A 221 -21.21 0.84 -13.03
N GLY A 222 -22.41 0.30 -12.80
CA GLY A 222 -22.90 -0.91 -13.46
C GLY A 222 -22.45 -2.23 -12.83
N ILE A 223 -21.72 -2.17 -11.71
CA ILE A 223 -21.45 -3.34 -10.87
C ILE A 223 -22.60 -3.51 -9.87
N THR A 224 -23.16 -4.72 -9.76
CA THR A 224 -24.26 -5.06 -8.85
C THR A 224 -23.80 -5.71 -7.55
N THR A 225 -22.61 -6.30 -7.55
CA THR A 225 -21.98 -6.94 -6.39
C THR A 225 -20.49 -6.76 -6.55
N MET A 226 -19.82 -6.30 -5.50
CA MET A 226 -18.37 -6.15 -5.52
C MET A 226 -17.71 -7.55 -5.60
N PRO A 227 -16.87 -7.84 -6.60
CA PRO A 227 -16.17 -9.12 -6.68
C PRO A 227 -15.08 -9.21 -5.61
N GLU A 228 -14.74 -10.42 -5.18
CA GLU A 228 -13.63 -10.64 -4.24
C GLU A 228 -12.27 -10.55 -4.98
N PRO A 229 -11.24 -9.91 -4.39
CA PRO A 229 -9.90 -9.85 -4.98
C PRO A 229 -9.15 -11.20 -4.89
N GLU A 230 -8.33 -11.48 -5.89
CA GLU A 230 -7.55 -12.74 -6.00
C GLU A 230 -6.08 -12.61 -5.56
N GLY A 231 -5.62 -11.44 -5.13
CA GLY A 231 -4.23 -11.23 -4.70
C GLY A 231 -3.21 -11.10 -5.83
N VAL A 232 -3.65 -10.82 -7.05
CA VAL A 232 -2.80 -10.87 -8.26
C VAL A 232 -1.54 -9.98 -8.20
N ILE A 233 -1.59 -8.86 -7.47
CA ILE A 233 -0.46 -7.93 -7.36
C ILE A 233 0.74 -8.58 -6.66
N ILE A 234 0.50 -9.34 -5.58
CA ILE A 234 1.60 -9.98 -4.85
C ILE A 234 2.25 -11.08 -5.70
N ASP A 235 1.47 -11.79 -6.52
CA ASP A 235 1.98 -12.82 -7.41
C ASP A 235 2.96 -12.25 -8.45
N TYR A 236 2.59 -11.15 -9.12
CA TYR A 236 3.50 -10.50 -10.08
C TYR A 236 4.73 -9.86 -9.40
N TYR A 237 4.58 -9.37 -8.18
CA TYR A 237 5.73 -8.93 -7.41
C TYR A 237 6.69 -10.08 -7.11
N ASN A 238 6.17 -11.26 -6.73
CA ASN A 238 7.00 -12.43 -6.45
C ASN A 238 7.78 -12.88 -7.70
N LEU A 239 7.19 -12.82 -8.90
CA LEU A 239 7.91 -13.06 -10.15
C LEU A 239 9.11 -12.10 -10.33
N LEU A 240 8.90 -10.81 -10.05
CA LEU A 240 9.97 -9.81 -10.10
C LEU A 240 11.03 -10.02 -9.01
N LYS A 241 10.61 -10.37 -7.80
CA LYS A 241 11.50 -10.70 -6.68
C LYS A 241 12.39 -11.88 -7.04
N ASP A 242 11.80 -12.96 -7.56
CA ASP A 242 12.52 -14.17 -7.97
C ASP A 242 13.50 -13.89 -9.11
N TYR A 243 13.07 -13.11 -10.11
CA TYR A 243 13.96 -12.62 -11.17
C TYR A 243 15.16 -11.86 -10.59
N VAL A 244 14.91 -10.90 -9.70
CA VAL A 244 15.97 -10.09 -9.10
C VAL A 244 16.95 -10.96 -8.33
N PHE A 245 16.48 -11.83 -7.45
CA PHE A 245 17.38 -12.67 -6.65
C PHE A 245 18.12 -13.74 -7.45
N THR A 246 17.56 -14.18 -8.57
CA THR A 246 18.18 -15.20 -9.43
C THR A 246 19.23 -14.60 -10.38
N TYR A 247 18.94 -13.44 -10.99
CA TYR A 247 19.73 -12.93 -12.11
C TYR A 247 20.46 -11.61 -11.86
N VAL A 248 19.97 -10.80 -10.91
CA VAL A 248 20.43 -9.41 -10.75
C VAL A 248 21.18 -9.20 -9.43
N HIS A 249 20.66 -9.75 -8.33
CA HIS A 249 21.17 -9.51 -7.00
C HIS A 249 22.58 -10.06 -6.84
N ASN A 250 23.52 -9.16 -6.57
CA ASN A 250 24.89 -9.50 -6.20
C ASN A 250 25.30 -8.67 -4.98
N PRO A 251 25.36 -9.26 -3.77
CA PRO A 251 25.67 -8.53 -2.55
C PRO A 251 27.11 -8.00 -2.50
N ASP A 252 28.03 -8.60 -3.29
CA ASP A 252 29.44 -8.20 -3.34
C ASP A 252 29.66 -6.93 -4.18
N ILE A 253 28.69 -6.57 -5.03
CA ILE A 253 28.75 -5.37 -5.87
C ILE A 253 27.66 -4.39 -5.44
N ALA A 254 28.06 -3.30 -4.80
CA ALA A 254 27.14 -2.35 -4.16
C ALA A 254 26.01 -1.80 -5.05
N GLN A 255 26.21 -1.69 -6.37
CA GLN A 255 25.19 -1.24 -7.33
C GLN A 255 24.14 -2.32 -7.66
N TYR A 256 24.50 -3.60 -7.49
CA TYR A 256 23.64 -4.77 -7.72
C TYR A 256 23.16 -5.40 -6.41
N ASN A 257 23.36 -4.73 -5.27
CA ASN A 257 22.81 -5.18 -4.01
C ASN A 257 21.32 -4.81 -3.90
N TYR A 258 20.47 -5.68 -4.43
CA TYR A 258 19.01 -5.58 -4.38
C TYR A 258 18.38 -6.23 -3.13
N GLN A 259 19.06 -6.28 -1.98
CA GLN A 259 18.51 -6.94 -0.77
C GLN A 259 17.16 -6.34 -0.32
N PHE A 260 16.86 -5.09 -0.70
CA PHE A 260 15.56 -4.46 -0.43
C PHE A 260 14.38 -5.08 -1.21
N TYR A 261 14.62 -5.88 -2.26
CA TYR A 261 13.58 -6.71 -2.89
C TYR A 261 13.14 -7.88 -2.00
N ASP A 262 13.82 -8.16 -0.89
CA ASP A 262 13.28 -9.11 0.09
C ASP A 262 12.10 -8.51 0.89
N ILE A 263 11.93 -7.18 0.82
CA ILE A 263 10.89 -6.44 1.52
C ILE A 263 9.68 -6.33 0.62
N THR A 264 8.56 -6.92 1.03
CA THR A 264 7.25 -6.69 0.40
C THR A 264 6.99 -5.18 0.31
N PRO A 265 6.80 -4.61 -0.90
CA PRO A 265 6.55 -3.19 -1.04
C PRO A 265 5.16 -2.85 -0.50
N GLN A 266 4.94 -1.57 -0.23
CA GLN A 266 3.61 -1.12 0.18
C GLN A 266 2.64 -1.07 -1.00
N PHE A 267 3.14 -1.00 -2.24
CA PHE A 267 2.35 -0.85 -3.46
C PHE A 267 1.59 0.48 -3.55
N ASP A 268 2.21 1.56 -3.07
CA ASP A 268 1.68 2.91 -3.23
C ASP A 268 1.63 3.33 -4.71
N TYR A 269 2.56 2.81 -5.52
CA TYR A 269 2.69 3.10 -6.95
C TYR A 269 2.59 1.81 -7.74
N VAL A 270 1.48 1.63 -8.45
CA VAL A 270 1.22 0.42 -9.24
C VAL A 270 0.73 0.80 -10.62
N TYR A 271 1.23 0.10 -11.63
CA TYR A 271 0.65 0.11 -12.95
C TYR A 271 0.51 -1.32 -13.44
N MET A 272 -0.65 -1.63 -13.98
CA MET A 272 -0.93 -2.95 -14.55
C MET A 272 -1.79 -2.80 -15.79
N ALA A 273 -1.49 -3.55 -16.84
CA ALA A 273 -2.32 -3.61 -18.04
C ALA A 273 -2.40 -5.03 -18.56
N ARG A 274 -3.59 -5.42 -19.04
CA ARG A 274 -3.81 -6.70 -19.70
C ARG A 274 -4.57 -6.50 -21.00
N LYS A 275 -4.06 -7.08 -22.09
CA LYS A 275 -4.75 -7.14 -23.38
C LYS A 275 -4.59 -8.53 -23.97
N ASN A 276 -5.67 -9.31 -23.93
CA ASN A 276 -5.67 -10.73 -24.28
C ASN A 276 -4.66 -11.49 -23.40
N ASP A 277 -3.68 -12.15 -24.01
CA ASP A 277 -2.58 -12.88 -23.39
C ASP A 277 -1.38 -11.99 -22.98
N LYS A 278 -1.44 -10.68 -23.27
CA LYS A 278 -0.35 -9.73 -22.99
C LYS A 278 -0.53 -9.05 -21.66
N THR A 279 0.50 -9.05 -20.83
CA THR A 279 0.48 -8.45 -19.50
C THR A 279 1.64 -7.47 -19.32
N ILE A 280 1.36 -6.35 -18.66
CA ILE A 280 2.37 -5.46 -18.07
C ILE A 280 2.05 -5.33 -16.59
N TYR A 281 3.05 -5.54 -15.75
CA TYR A 281 3.01 -5.20 -14.34
C TYR A 281 4.20 -4.32 -14.00
N SER A 282 3.99 -3.32 -13.15
CA SER A 282 5.08 -2.56 -12.58
C SER A 282 4.69 -1.96 -11.25
N PHE A 283 5.70 -1.78 -10.41
CA PHE A 283 5.56 -1.11 -9.14
C PHE A 283 6.77 -0.21 -8.89
N LYS A 284 6.60 0.74 -7.99
CA LYS A 284 7.67 1.56 -7.44
C LYS A 284 7.50 1.68 -5.94
N GLN A 285 8.62 1.75 -5.25
CA GLN A 285 8.71 2.02 -3.82
C GLN A 285 9.73 3.13 -3.58
N GLU A 286 9.40 4.06 -2.71
CA GLU A 286 10.25 5.21 -2.39
C GLU A 286 10.66 5.19 -0.90
N ASN A 287 11.81 5.77 -0.61
CA ASN A 287 12.31 6.07 0.72
C ASN A 287 12.43 4.90 1.70
N ILE A 288 12.75 3.69 1.21
CA ILE A 288 12.93 2.52 2.08
C ILE A 288 14.31 2.56 2.73
N SER A 289 14.34 2.55 4.06
CA SER A 289 15.59 2.53 4.82
C SER A 289 16.11 1.10 4.98
N HIS A 290 17.30 0.83 4.43
CA HIS A 290 18.03 -0.41 4.71
C HIS A 290 19.46 -0.06 5.09
N ASN A 291 19.92 -0.52 6.26
CA ASN A 291 21.24 -0.18 6.81
C ASN A 291 21.54 1.35 6.82
N LEU A 292 20.55 2.16 7.24
CA LEU A 292 20.61 3.63 7.29
C LEU A 292 20.67 4.35 5.93
N ILE A 293 20.55 3.61 4.82
CA ILE A 293 20.52 4.18 3.48
C ILE A 293 19.09 4.10 2.97
N SER A 294 18.52 5.26 2.65
CA SER A 294 17.24 5.36 1.95
C SER A 294 17.45 4.92 0.50
N THR A 295 16.56 4.09 -0.03
CA THR A 295 16.62 3.60 -1.41
C THR A 295 15.23 3.65 -2.01
N ASP A 296 15.14 4.17 -3.23
CA ASP A 296 13.98 4.04 -4.10
C ASP A 296 14.25 2.85 -5.03
N TYR A 297 13.24 2.05 -5.32
CA TYR A 297 13.37 0.94 -6.25
C TYR A 297 12.07 0.69 -7.01
N ALA A 298 12.19 0.11 -8.20
CA ALA A 298 11.06 -0.19 -9.05
C ALA A 298 11.35 -1.44 -9.89
N GLY A 299 10.28 -2.12 -10.26
CA GLY A 299 10.31 -3.30 -11.10
C GLY A 299 9.26 -3.22 -12.20
N TRP A 300 9.59 -3.76 -13.37
CA TRP A 300 8.67 -3.91 -14.50
C TRP A 300 8.74 -5.33 -15.04
N TYR A 301 7.58 -5.90 -15.30
CA TYR A 301 7.39 -7.21 -15.87
C TYR A 301 6.47 -7.10 -17.09
N TYR A 302 6.88 -7.73 -18.18
CA TYR A 302 6.14 -7.82 -19.42
C TYR A 302 6.01 -9.29 -19.80
N GLU A 303 4.82 -9.71 -20.20
CA GLU A 303 4.50 -11.08 -20.59
C GLU A 303 3.83 -11.07 -21.96
N ASN A 304 4.30 -11.92 -22.88
CA ASN A 304 3.82 -12.07 -24.26
C ASN A 304 3.84 -10.76 -25.07
N ILE A 305 4.77 -9.86 -24.73
CA ILE A 305 4.98 -8.59 -25.42
C ILE A 305 6.28 -8.66 -26.20
N GLU A 306 6.17 -8.60 -27.53
CA GLU A 306 7.32 -8.49 -28.41
C GLU A 306 7.95 -7.10 -28.28
N LEU A 307 9.10 -7.05 -27.61
CA LEU A 307 9.91 -5.84 -27.51
C LEU A 307 10.90 -5.76 -28.68
N PRO A 308 11.28 -4.55 -29.12
CA PRO A 308 12.28 -4.42 -30.18
C PRO A 308 13.61 -5.08 -29.80
N GLU A 309 14.36 -5.56 -30.80
CA GLU A 309 15.69 -6.13 -30.58
C GLU A 309 16.57 -5.16 -29.77
N LYS A 310 17.30 -5.72 -28.78
CA LYS A 310 18.14 -4.95 -27.85
C LYS A 310 17.36 -3.90 -27.05
N ALA A 311 16.11 -4.20 -26.67
CA ALA A 311 15.29 -3.29 -25.87
C ALA A 311 16.00 -2.82 -24.58
N CYS A 312 16.68 -3.73 -23.89
CA CYS A 312 17.45 -3.41 -22.70
C CYS A 312 18.54 -2.35 -22.99
N ASP A 313 19.45 -2.62 -23.93
CA ASP A 313 20.53 -1.69 -24.26
C ASP A 313 20.02 -0.35 -24.81
N ARG A 314 19.04 -0.41 -25.72
CA ARG A 314 18.59 0.75 -26.50
C ARG A 314 17.71 1.70 -25.72
N TYR A 315 16.82 1.20 -24.87
CA TYR A 315 15.80 2.02 -24.20
C TYR A 315 16.01 2.13 -22.70
N ILE A 316 16.54 1.09 -22.06
CA ILE A 316 16.68 1.05 -20.60
C ILE A 316 18.06 1.54 -20.21
N LYS A 317 19.13 0.85 -20.64
CA LYS A 317 20.53 1.17 -20.30
C LYS A 317 21.01 2.51 -20.84
N SER A 318 20.49 2.94 -21.98
CA SER A 318 20.80 4.25 -22.55
C SER A 318 20.28 5.40 -21.68
N TYR A 319 19.22 5.15 -20.89
CA TYR A 319 18.60 6.12 -20.00
C TYR A 319 19.10 5.97 -18.55
N ASP A 320 19.16 4.74 -18.06
CA ASP A 320 19.60 4.36 -16.72
C ASP A 320 20.57 3.18 -16.83
N SER A 321 21.87 3.47 -16.76
CA SER A 321 22.91 2.45 -16.90
C SER A 321 22.98 1.48 -15.71
N GLU A 322 22.35 1.82 -14.57
CA GLU A 322 22.30 1.01 -13.35
C GLU A 322 21.08 0.08 -13.30
N ALA A 323 20.03 0.37 -14.08
CA ALA A 323 18.91 -0.53 -14.27
C ALA A 323 19.36 -1.88 -14.88
N SER A 324 18.76 -2.97 -14.45
CA SER A 324 19.11 -4.35 -14.82
C SER A 324 18.01 -4.99 -15.65
N CYS A 325 18.38 -5.49 -16.83
CA CYS A 325 17.49 -6.14 -17.80
C CYS A 325 18.23 -7.02 -18.83
N GLU A 326 19.52 -7.30 -18.62
CA GLU A 326 20.39 -7.93 -19.61
C GLU A 326 20.12 -9.43 -19.74
N ILE A 327 19.79 -10.09 -18.63
CA ILE A 327 19.47 -11.51 -18.58
C ILE A 327 17.96 -11.63 -18.42
N GLN A 328 17.32 -12.41 -19.28
CA GLN A 328 15.88 -12.69 -19.27
C GLN A 328 15.67 -14.21 -19.18
N PRO A 329 14.72 -14.70 -18.35
CA PRO A 329 14.55 -16.12 -18.11
C PRO A 329 13.93 -16.86 -19.30
N THR A 330 13.08 -16.20 -20.08
CA THR A 330 12.34 -16.78 -21.21
C THR A 330 12.25 -15.77 -22.37
N GLU A 331 11.87 -16.22 -23.57
CA GLU A 331 11.67 -15.35 -24.74
C GLU A 331 10.33 -14.58 -24.70
N THR A 332 9.36 -15.08 -23.92
CA THR A 332 8.02 -14.49 -23.79
C THR A 332 7.93 -13.49 -22.65
N GLU A 333 8.94 -13.41 -21.80
CA GLU A 333 8.94 -12.54 -20.63
C GLU A 333 10.09 -11.55 -20.68
N PHE A 334 9.85 -10.37 -20.12
CA PHE A 334 10.86 -9.34 -19.98
C PHE A 334 10.75 -8.67 -18.62
N TYR A 335 11.87 -8.56 -17.92
CA TYR A 335 11.98 -8.00 -16.59
C TYR A 335 12.96 -6.84 -16.59
N ILE A 336 12.62 -5.82 -15.80
CA ILE A 336 13.50 -4.69 -15.50
C ILE A 336 13.48 -4.50 -13.98
N ALA A 337 14.66 -4.39 -13.38
CA ALA A 337 14.82 -3.99 -12.00
C ALA A 337 15.70 -2.73 -11.94
N ALA A 338 15.26 -1.72 -11.21
CA ALA A 338 16.04 -0.52 -10.99
C ALA A 338 16.06 -0.15 -9.51
N ASN A 339 17.14 0.49 -9.10
CA ASN A 339 17.24 1.13 -7.80
C ASN A 339 17.91 2.49 -7.95
N LYS A 340 17.63 3.37 -6.99
CA LYS A 340 18.22 4.68 -6.89
C LYS A 340 18.42 5.01 -5.43
N LYS A 341 19.64 5.39 -5.08
CA LYS A 341 19.91 6.03 -3.78
C LYS A 341 19.62 7.52 -3.94
N PRO A 342 18.81 8.16 -3.07
CA PRO A 342 18.66 9.60 -3.06
C PRO A 342 20.06 10.23 -2.99
N PRO A 343 20.40 11.16 -3.91
CA PRO A 343 21.74 11.71 -3.91
C PRO A 343 21.96 12.49 -2.61
N ALA A 344 23.17 12.37 -2.04
CA ALA A 344 23.55 13.20 -0.89
C ALA A 344 23.47 14.71 -1.21
N ASN A 345 23.51 15.07 -2.49
CA ASN A 345 23.32 16.42 -2.99
C ASN A 345 22.27 16.44 -4.12
N PRO A 346 21.13 17.13 -3.96
CA PRO A 346 20.06 17.18 -4.95
C PRO A 346 20.46 17.84 -6.28
N ARG A 347 21.63 18.52 -6.35
CA ARG A 347 22.17 19.07 -7.61
C ARG A 347 22.80 18.01 -8.53
N TYR A 348 23.04 16.80 -8.02
CA TYR A 348 23.61 15.69 -8.78
C TYR A 348 22.64 14.51 -8.78
N THR A 349 21.45 14.71 -9.33
CA THR A 349 20.57 13.59 -9.63
C THR A 349 21.06 12.92 -10.91
N ARG A 350 21.63 11.71 -10.77
CA ARG A 350 21.71 10.80 -11.92
C ARG A 350 20.28 10.58 -12.44
N GLN A 351 20.13 10.58 -13.76
CA GLN A 351 18.87 10.18 -14.38
C GLN A 351 18.64 8.72 -14.01
N SER A 352 17.48 8.43 -13.43
CA SER A 352 17.05 7.07 -13.17
C SER A 352 15.71 6.82 -13.83
N ILE A 353 15.53 5.61 -14.34
CA ILE A 353 14.28 5.17 -14.93
C ILE A 353 13.11 5.25 -13.93
N ILE A 354 13.40 5.18 -12.62
CA ILE A 354 12.44 5.39 -11.52
C ILE A 354 11.81 6.80 -11.56
N ASP A 355 12.60 7.83 -11.90
CA ASP A 355 12.11 9.22 -11.96
C ASP A 355 11.14 9.44 -13.12
N THR A 356 11.24 8.60 -14.15
CA THR A 356 10.34 8.58 -15.31
C THR A 356 9.12 7.70 -15.12
N TRP A 357 8.78 7.30 -13.89
CA TRP A 357 7.61 6.47 -13.58
C TRP A 357 6.33 6.88 -14.33
N PRO A 358 5.91 8.16 -14.36
CA PRO A 358 4.70 8.56 -15.08
C PRO A 358 4.84 8.43 -16.61
N ASP A 359 6.05 8.67 -17.13
CA ASP A 359 6.34 8.57 -18.56
C ASP A 359 6.37 7.11 -19.03
N LEU A 360 6.96 6.21 -18.25
CA LEU A 360 7.04 4.79 -18.60
C LEU A 360 5.65 4.16 -18.57
N THR A 361 4.94 4.32 -17.45
CA THR A 361 3.57 3.80 -17.31
C THR A 361 2.59 4.51 -18.25
N GLY A 362 2.86 5.76 -18.63
CA GLY A 362 2.07 6.55 -19.57
C GLY A 362 2.34 6.29 -21.06
N LYS A 363 3.59 5.99 -21.46
CA LYS A 363 4.01 5.76 -22.86
C LYS A 363 4.05 4.28 -23.23
N LEU A 364 4.17 3.38 -22.27
CA LEU A 364 4.08 1.91 -22.47
C LEU A 364 2.63 1.40 -22.42
N ARG A 365 1.65 2.31 -22.44
CA ARG A 365 0.25 1.95 -22.61
C ARG A 365 0.12 1.11 -23.86
N ILE A 366 -0.30 -0.14 -23.69
CA ILE A 366 -0.72 -0.99 -24.81
C ILE A 366 -1.77 -0.16 -25.56
N ILE A 367 -1.42 0.31 -26.76
CA ILE A 367 -2.34 1.11 -27.56
C ILE A 367 -3.55 0.20 -27.84
N PRO A 368 -4.78 0.61 -27.44
CA PRO A 368 -5.99 -0.17 -27.67
C PRO A 368 -6.20 -0.50 -29.14
#